data_AF-A0A417UEQ2-F1
#
_entry.id   AF-A0A417UEQ2-F1
#
_cell.length_a   1.000
_cell.length_b   1.000
_cell.length_c   1.000
_cell.angle_alpha   90.00
_cell.angle_beta   90.00
_cell.angle_gamma   90.00
#
_symmetry.space_group_name_H-M   'P 1'
#
loop_
_entity.id
_entity.type
_entity.pdbx_description
1 polymer ?
#
loop_
_entity_poly.entity_id
_entity_poly.type
_entity_poly.pdbx_seq_one_letter_code
_entity_poly.pdbx_strand_id
1 'polypeptide(L)'
;MELINNLLQFLAALLGFGLAGIRYWKKSSQAYFLLTCFYGCFTLGSLYWTLYLLLFSKTPQVFYVSEFGWISSAIFLRILQYTLSSGEERSFKCNAAWLSLIIGVPLFLFFCSYGDILSNLLWCGMMIIISYSSIRGLAYAEKQIGCEKNMKYFHIVVLCYVAAEYALWISGCFWQNNSFLNPNFWFDILLTCCILWLLPATRRAVVS
;
A
#
# COMPACT_ATOMS: atom_id res chain seq x y z
N MET A 1 12.16 8.13 -17.50
CA MET A 1 12.46 7.63 -16.14
C MET A 1 11.21 7.20 -15.42
N GLU A 2 10.19 8.05 -15.38
CA GLU A 2 8.85 7.70 -14.90
C GLU A 2 8.31 6.40 -15.52
N LEU A 3 8.48 6.20 -16.84
CA LEU A 3 8.09 4.94 -17.50
C LEU A 3 8.81 3.69 -16.95
N ILE A 4 10.10 3.77 -16.65
CA ILE A 4 10.89 2.61 -16.16
C ILE A 4 10.38 2.21 -14.77
N ASN A 5 10.13 3.21 -13.92
CA ASN A 5 9.60 3.01 -12.57
C ASN A 5 8.21 2.38 -12.59
N ASN A 6 7.30 2.96 -13.36
CA ASN A 6 5.96 2.42 -13.53
C ASN A 6 5.97 1.00 -14.11
N LEU A 7 6.89 0.70 -15.05
CA LEU A 7 7.08 -0.66 -15.57
C LEU A 7 7.59 -1.62 -14.49
N LEU A 8 8.57 -1.22 -13.69
CA LEU A 8 9.10 -2.04 -12.59
C LEU A 8 8.01 -2.33 -11.56
N GLN A 9 7.23 -1.31 -11.19
CA GLN A 9 6.14 -1.43 -10.25
C GLN A 9 5.02 -2.34 -10.80
N PHE A 10 4.67 -2.20 -12.07
CA PHE A 10 3.74 -3.08 -12.78
C PHE A 10 4.23 -4.53 -12.78
N LEU A 11 5.49 -4.77 -13.15
CA LEU A 11 6.07 -6.12 -13.17
C LEU A 11 6.11 -6.73 -11.77
N ALA A 12 6.46 -5.94 -10.75
CA ALA A 12 6.46 -6.39 -9.35
C ALA A 12 5.06 -6.77 -8.87
N ALA A 13 4.05 -5.96 -9.18
CA ALA A 13 2.66 -6.25 -8.85
C ALA A 13 2.15 -7.50 -9.59
N LEU A 14 2.50 -7.67 -10.86
CA LEU A 14 2.15 -8.85 -11.67
C LEU A 14 2.79 -10.13 -11.13
N LEU A 15 4.07 -10.07 -10.74
CA LEU A 15 4.76 -11.18 -10.08
C LEU A 15 4.09 -11.51 -8.74
N GLY A 16 3.75 -10.49 -7.95
CA GLY A 16 2.98 -10.64 -6.71
C GLY A 16 1.64 -11.33 -6.94
N PHE A 17 0.89 -10.91 -7.95
CA PHE A 17 -0.39 -11.49 -8.36
C PHE A 17 -0.26 -12.97 -8.71
N GLY A 18 0.70 -13.32 -9.58
CA GLY A 18 0.95 -14.71 -9.97
C GLY A 18 1.33 -15.60 -8.79
N LEU A 19 2.27 -15.15 -7.95
CA LEU A 19 2.73 -15.93 -6.79
C LEU A 19 1.65 -16.05 -5.70
N ALA A 20 0.86 -15.00 -5.46
CA ALA A 20 -0.26 -15.04 -4.54
C ALA A 20 -1.37 -15.97 -5.04
N GLY A 21 -1.69 -15.92 -6.34
CA GLY A 21 -2.67 -16.80 -6.99
C GLY A 21 -2.28 -18.27 -6.94
N ILE A 22 -1.01 -18.61 -7.22
CA ILE A 22 -0.50 -19.99 -7.08
C ILE A 22 -0.64 -20.47 -5.63
N ARG A 23 -0.37 -19.60 -4.64
CA ARG A 23 -0.52 -19.96 -3.22
C ARG A 23 -1.98 -20.10 -2.82
N TYR A 24 -2.86 -19.25 -3.33
CA TYR A 24 -4.30 -19.39 -3.13
C TYR A 24 -4.77 -20.74 -3.64
N TRP A 25 -4.35 -21.15 -4.84
CA TRP A 25 -4.71 -22.45 -5.38
C TRP A 25 -4.19 -23.63 -4.53
N LYS A 26 -2.99 -23.50 -3.93
CA LYS A 26 -2.40 -24.57 -3.10
C LYS A 26 -2.96 -24.68 -1.68
N LYS A 27 -3.28 -23.55 -1.02
CA LYS A 27 -3.66 -23.52 0.41
C LYS A 27 -5.11 -23.09 0.65
N SER A 28 -5.83 -22.63 -0.38
CA SER A 28 -7.24 -22.20 -0.36
C SER A 28 -7.63 -21.34 0.84
N SER A 29 -6.73 -20.44 1.27
CA SER A 29 -6.98 -19.55 2.41
C SER A 29 -7.47 -18.19 1.93
N GLN A 30 -8.48 -17.66 2.63
CA GLN A 30 -9.06 -16.34 2.40
C GLN A 30 -8.00 -15.22 2.39
N ALA A 31 -6.94 -15.33 3.19
CA ALA A 31 -5.86 -14.34 3.21
C ALA A 31 -5.10 -14.27 1.86
N TYR A 32 -4.81 -15.42 1.23
CA TYR A 32 -4.16 -15.43 -0.09
C TYR A 32 -5.10 -15.00 -1.21
N PHE A 33 -6.41 -15.23 -1.08
CA PHE A 33 -7.39 -14.67 -2.01
C PHE A 33 -7.38 -13.14 -1.96
N LEU A 34 -7.52 -12.56 -0.77
CA LEU A 34 -7.51 -11.10 -0.58
C LEU A 34 -6.18 -10.47 -1.02
N LEU A 35 -5.05 -11.14 -0.76
CA LEU A 35 -3.75 -10.70 -1.25
C LEU A 35 -3.66 -10.75 -2.79
N THR A 36 -4.24 -11.77 -3.42
CA THR A 36 -4.33 -11.84 -4.89
C THR A 36 -5.21 -10.72 -5.44
N CYS A 37 -6.32 -10.40 -4.80
CA CYS A 37 -7.17 -9.25 -5.17
C CYS A 37 -6.43 -7.92 -5.01
N PHE A 38 -5.66 -7.73 -3.93
CA PHE A 38 -4.79 -6.57 -3.75
C PHE A 38 -3.84 -6.40 -4.93
N TYR A 39 -3.04 -7.44 -5.24
CA TYR A 39 -2.09 -7.37 -6.35
C TYR A 39 -2.78 -7.21 -7.70
N GLY A 40 -3.94 -7.85 -7.92
CA GLY A 40 -4.70 -7.74 -9.16
C GLY A 40 -5.19 -6.32 -9.41
N CYS A 41 -5.84 -5.70 -8.42
CA CYS A 41 -6.30 -4.31 -8.52
C CYS A 41 -5.14 -3.33 -8.69
N PHE A 42 -4.05 -3.54 -7.94
CA PHE A 42 -2.86 -2.70 -8.06
C PHE A 42 -2.20 -2.83 -9.44
N THR A 43 -2.12 -4.06 -9.98
CA THR A 43 -1.59 -4.34 -11.32
C THR A 43 -2.44 -3.69 -12.40
N LEU A 44 -3.77 -3.75 -12.30
CA LEU A 44 -4.68 -3.10 -13.25
C LEU A 44 -4.53 -1.58 -13.26
N GLY A 45 -4.44 -0.95 -12.08
CA GLY A 45 -4.18 0.48 -11.96
C GLY A 45 -2.83 0.88 -12.58
N SER A 46 -1.79 0.12 -12.25
CA SER A 46 -0.42 0.35 -12.77
C SER A 46 -0.31 0.08 -14.28
N LEU A 47 -1.01 -0.93 -14.80
CA LEU A 47 -1.05 -1.25 -16.22
C LEU A 47 -1.68 -0.13 -17.03
N TYR A 48 -2.83 0.38 -16.59
CA TYR A 48 -3.50 1.50 -17.25
C TYR A 48 -2.57 2.72 -17.32
N TRP A 49 -1.96 3.08 -16.20
CA TRP A 49 -1.04 4.21 -16.12
C TRP A 49 0.17 4.03 -17.06
N THR A 50 0.79 2.85 -17.01
CA THR A 50 1.96 2.52 -17.84
C THR A 50 1.63 2.52 -19.33
N LEU A 51 0.51 1.93 -19.73
CA LEU A 51 0.06 1.91 -21.12
C LEU A 51 -0.27 3.33 -21.61
N TYR A 52 -0.90 4.14 -20.77
CA TYR A 52 -1.22 5.52 -21.14
C TYR A 52 0.06 6.34 -21.38
N LEU A 53 1.04 6.24 -20.48
CA LEU A 53 2.34 6.88 -20.65
C LEU A 53 3.05 6.38 -21.91
N LEU A 54 3.01 5.09 -22.20
CA LEU A 54 3.66 4.49 -23.37
C LEU A 54 3.00 4.94 -24.68
N LEU A 55 1.67 5.01 -24.73
CA LEU A 55 0.92 5.33 -25.95
C LEU A 55 0.85 6.83 -26.23
N PHE A 56 0.71 7.65 -25.19
CA PHE A 56 0.43 9.08 -25.35
C PHE A 56 1.58 9.99 -24.92
N SER A 57 2.63 9.47 -24.26
CA SER A 57 3.77 10.25 -23.73
C SER A 57 3.35 11.47 -22.92
N LYS A 58 2.14 11.44 -22.35
CA LYS A 58 1.52 12.47 -21.52
C LYS A 58 0.99 11.81 -20.26
N THR A 59 1.01 12.54 -19.15
CA THR A 59 0.34 12.11 -17.92
C THR A 59 -1.17 12.14 -18.15
N PRO A 60 -1.92 11.08 -17.82
CA PRO A 60 -3.37 11.03 -18.04
C PRO A 60 -4.05 12.14 -17.24
N GLN A 61 -4.84 12.98 -17.91
CA GLN A 61 -5.71 13.96 -17.25
C GLN A 61 -7.03 13.32 -16.77
N VAL A 62 -7.38 12.13 -17.27
CA VAL A 62 -8.63 11.43 -16.92
C VAL A 62 -8.37 10.49 -15.73
N PHE A 63 -8.38 11.13 -14.57
CA PHE A 63 -7.99 10.71 -13.23
C PHE A 63 -8.88 9.64 -12.54
N TYR A 64 -9.56 8.75 -13.27
CA TYR A 64 -10.54 7.84 -12.65
C TYR A 64 -10.12 6.37 -12.67
N VAL A 65 -9.68 5.83 -13.81
CA VAL A 65 -9.55 4.37 -13.95
C VAL A 65 -8.40 3.78 -13.14
N SER A 66 -7.22 4.41 -13.15
CA SER A 66 -6.07 3.97 -12.32
C SER A 66 -6.34 4.17 -10.84
N GLU A 67 -6.91 5.32 -10.46
CA GLU A 67 -7.25 5.65 -9.06
C GLU A 67 -8.23 4.63 -8.48
N PHE A 68 -9.25 4.21 -9.23
CA PHE A 68 -10.15 3.15 -8.78
C PHE A 68 -9.42 1.82 -8.54
N GLY A 69 -8.44 1.48 -9.40
CA GLY A 69 -7.61 0.30 -9.21
C GLY A 69 -6.79 0.36 -7.93
N TRP A 70 -6.13 1.49 -7.68
CA TRP A 70 -5.34 1.70 -6.47
C TRP A 70 -6.22 1.76 -5.21
N ILE A 71 -7.35 2.48 -5.23
CA ILE A 71 -8.28 2.56 -4.09
C ILE A 71 -8.82 1.17 -3.76
N SER A 72 -9.22 0.40 -4.78
CA SER A 72 -9.67 -0.98 -4.59
C SER A 72 -8.59 -1.85 -3.96
N SER A 73 -7.33 -1.69 -4.39
CA SER A 73 -6.21 -2.39 -3.76
C SER A 73 -6.09 -2.04 -2.28
N ALA A 74 -6.15 -0.75 -1.91
CA ALA A 74 -6.09 -0.33 -0.51
C ALA A 74 -7.26 -0.92 0.32
N ILE A 75 -8.45 -1.05 -0.27
CA ILE A 75 -9.59 -1.72 0.37
C ILE A 75 -9.30 -3.20 0.61
N PHE A 76 -8.79 -3.93 -0.39
CA PHE A 76 -8.41 -5.32 -0.20
C PHE A 76 -7.29 -5.49 0.82
N LEU A 77 -6.32 -4.58 0.86
CA LEU A 77 -5.26 -4.57 1.88
C LEU A 77 -5.86 -4.38 3.27
N ARG A 78 -6.83 -3.48 3.43
CA ARG A 78 -7.53 -3.26 4.69
C ARG A 78 -8.31 -4.50 5.13
N ILE A 79 -9.03 -5.15 4.21
CA ILE A 79 -9.77 -6.38 4.53
C ILE A 79 -8.78 -7.49 4.89
N LEU A 80 -7.65 -7.60 4.18
CA LEU A 80 -6.57 -8.54 4.51
C LEU A 80 -6.02 -8.30 5.91
N GLN A 81 -5.71 -7.04 6.26
CA GLN A 81 -5.29 -6.68 7.61
C GLN A 81 -6.32 -7.12 8.65
N TYR A 82 -7.60 -6.88 8.38
CA TYR A 82 -8.67 -7.30 9.27
C TYR A 82 -8.70 -8.83 9.40
N THR A 83 -8.71 -9.58 8.30
CA THR A 83 -8.75 -11.04 8.29
C THR A 83 -7.57 -11.67 9.04
N LEU A 84 -6.38 -11.09 8.96
CA LEU A 84 -5.19 -11.59 9.67
C LEU A 84 -5.17 -11.21 11.15
N SER A 85 -5.79 -10.08 11.51
CA SER A 85 -5.77 -9.56 12.87
C SER A 85 -6.69 -10.36 13.81
N SER A 86 -6.22 -10.71 15.01
CA SER A 86 -7.00 -11.44 16.01
C SER A 86 -8.06 -10.55 16.69
N GLY A 87 -9.08 -11.16 17.32
CA GLY A 87 -10.08 -10.41 18.09
C GLY A 87 -9.47 -9.57 19.21
N GLU A 88 -8.43 -10.10 19.87
CA GLU A 88 -7.69 -9.43 20.93
C GLU A 88 -6.92 -8.22 20.41
N GLU A 89 -6.19 -8.36 19.30
CA GLU A 89 -5.47 -7.26 18.64
C GLU A 89 -6.43 -6.13 18.23
N ARG A 90 -7.62 -6.47 17.74
CA ARG A 90 -8.63 -5.49 17.35
C ARG A 90 -9.20 -4.72 18.55
N SER A 91 -9.33 -5.36 19.70
CA SER A 91 -9.81 -4.76 20.95
C SER A 91 -8.73 -3.97 21.71
N PHE A 92 -7.46 -4.16 21.34
CA PHE A 92 -6.33 -3.57 22.02
C PHE A 92 -6.35 -2.04 21.91
N LYS A 93 -6.40 -1.36 23.07
CA LYS A 93 -6.34 0.10 23.13
C LYS A 93 -4.88 0.54 23.03
N CYS A 94 -4.55 1.26 21.96
CA CYS A 94 -3.21 1.78 21.72
C CYS A 94 -3.26 3.28 21.47
N ASN A 95 -2.73 4.07 22.41
CA ASN A 95 -2.63 5.52 22.24
C ASN A 95 -1.70 5.89 21.07
N ALA A 96 -0.67 5.08 20.78
CA ALA A 96 0.23 5.32 19.66
C ALA A 96 -0.48 5.24 18.30
N ALA A 97 -1.61 4.53 18.19
CA ALA A 97 -2.36 4.47 16.94
C ALA A 97 -2.90 5.84 16.50
N TRP A 98 -3.11 6.78 17.44
CA TRP A 98 -3.49 8.17 17.12
C TRP A 98 -2.42 8.93 16.32
N LEU A 99 -1.17 8.45 16.30
CA LEU A 99 -0.13 9.02 15.44
C LEU A 99 -0.53 8.99 13.97
N SER A 100 -1.30 7.99 13.52
CA SER A 100 -1.75 7.95 12.12
C SER A 100 -2.67 9.12 11.77
N LEU A 101 -3.53 9.55 12.70
CA LEU A 101 -4.40 10.71 12.54
C LEU A 101 -3.60 12.01 12.64
N ILE A 102 -2.69 12.11 13.62
CA ILE A 102 -1.85 13.30 13.83
C ILE A 102 -0.98 13.58 12.62
N ILE A 103 -0.47 12.55 11.94
CA ILE A 103 0.34 12.70 10.72
C ILE A 103 -0.56 12.84 9.49
N GLY A 104 -1.59 12.01 9.37
CA GLY A 104 -2.40 11.95 8.15
C GLY A 104 -3.36 13.12 7.96
N VAL A 105 -3.89 13.74 9.01
CA VAL A 105 -4.80 14.91 8.89
C VAL A 105 -4.07 16.14 8.33
N PRO A 106 -2.88 16.54 8.84
CA PRO A 106 -2.10 17.61 8.22
C PRO A 106 -1.71 17.31 6.78
N LEU A 107 -1.34 16.06 6.47
CA LEU A 107 -1.01 15.66 5.08
C LEU A 107 -2.24 15.76 4.16
N PHE A 108 -3.41 15.36 4.63
CA PHE A 108 -4.66 15.53 3.89
C PHE A 108 -4.93 17.02 3.58
N LEU A 109 -4.84 17.91 4.59
CA LEU A 109 -5.02 19.35 4.38
C LEU A 109 -4.00 19.92 3.39
N PHE A 110 -2.75 19.43 3.45
CA PHE A 110 -1.71 19.80 2.51
C PHE A 110 -2.07 19.37 1.08
N PHE A 111 -2.45 18.11 0.85
CA PHE A 111 -2.78 17.61 -0.49
C PHE A 111 -4.05 18.23 -1.07
N CYS A 112 -5.04 18.59 -0.23
CA CYS A 112 -6.20 19.37 -0.67
C CYS A 112 -5.83 20.72 -1.30
N SER A 113 -4.65 21.27 -1.00
CA SER A 113 -4.19 22.52 -1.62
C SER A 113 -3.64 22.33 -3.05
N TYR A 114 -3.32 21.09 -3.45
CA TYR A 114 -2.69 20.76 -4.73
C TYR A 114 -3.58 19.99 -5.71
N GLY A 115 -4.66 19.36 -5.25
CA GLY A 115 -5.48 18.47 -6.09
C GLY A 115 -6.94 18.35 -5.68
N ASP A 116 -7.65 17.40 -6.30
CA ASP A 116 -9.08 17.17 -6.05
C ASP A 116 -9.35 16.74 -4.61
N ILE A 117 -10.36 17.37 -3.98
CA ILE A 117 -10.66 17.16 -2.57
C ILE A 117 -11.19 15.74 -2.34
N LEU A 118 -12.03 15.21 -3.24
CA LEU A 118 -12.66 13.91 -3.04
C LEU A 118 -11.65 12.77 -3.16
N SER A 119 -10.81 12.78 -4.20
CA SER A 119 -9.76 11.77 -4.37
C SER A 119 -8.77 11.78 -3.20
N ASN A 120 -8.31 12.97 -2.80
CA ASN A 120 -7.40 13.14 -1.66
C ASN A 120 -8.03 12.66 -0.34
N LEU A 121 -9.32 12.93 -0.13
CA LEU A 121 -10.05 12.48 1.07
C LEU A 121 -10.13 10.96 1.13
N LEU A 122 -10.47 10.32 0.01
CA LEU A 122 -10.56 8.86 -0.07
C LEU A 122 -9.18 8.22 0.14
N TRP A 123 -8.16 8.70 -0.56
CA TRP A 123 -6.82 8.12 -0.48
C TRP A 123 -6.19 8.33 0.90
N CYS A 124 -6.16 9.58 1.39
CA CYS A 124 -5.60 9.87 2.71
C CYS A 124 -6.39 9.21 3.83
N GLY A 125 -7.72 9.17 3.73
CA GLY A 125 -8.58 8.48 4.68
C GLY A 125 -8.25 6.98 4.76
N MET A 126 -8.07 6.32 3.62
CA MET A 126 -7.64 4.92 3.56
C MET A 126 -6.26 4.72 4.19
N MET A 127 -5.29 5.57 3.86
CA MET A 127 -3.93 5.49 4.42
C MET A 127 -3.90 5.70 5.95
N ILE A 128 -4.71 6.62 6.47
CA ILE A 128 -4.88 6.83 7.92
C ILE A 128 -5.44 5.57 8.58
N ILE A 129 -6.50 5.01 8.01
CA ILE A 129 -7.20 3.83 8.54
C ILE A 129 -6.25 2.62 8.55
N ILE A 130 -5.54 2.36 7.45
CA ILE A 130 -4.55 1.29 7.29
C ILE A 130 -3.40 1.46 8.29
N SER A 131 -2.87 2.68 8.42
CA SER A 131 -1.79 3.00 9.36
C SER A 131 -2.23 2.85 10.81
N TYR A 132 -3.42 3.30 11.16
CA TYR A 132 -3.97 3.18 12.51
C TYR A 132 -3.98 1.72 12.97
N SER A 133 -4.52 0.83 12.12
CA SER A 133 -4.55 -0.60 12.42
C SER A 133 -3.17 -1.22 12.48
N SER A 134 -2.25 -0.81 11.59
CA SER A 134 -0.88 -1.33 11.63
C SER A 134 -0.11 -0.89 12.87
N ILE A 135 -0.22 0.37 13.31
CA ILE A 135 0.45 0.85 14.53
C ILE A 135 -0.10 0.12 15.76
N ARG A 136 -1.43 -0.04 15.82
CA ARG A 136 -2.07 -0.81 16.89
C ARG A 136 -1.59 -2.26 16.89
N GLY A 137 -1.64 -2.92 15.74
CA GLY A 137 -1.22 -4.32 15.59
C GLY A 137 0.26 -4.53 15.89
N LEU A 138 1.10 -3.57 15.51
CA LEU A 138 2.52 -3.55 15.87
C LEU A 138 2.73 -3.47 17.38
N ALA A 139 2.05 -2.54 18.06
CA ALA A 139 2.15 -2.38 19.51
C ALA A 139 1.61 -3.60 20.28
N TYR A 140 0.60 -4.28 19.73
CA TYR A 140 0.10 -5.55 20.26
C TYR A 140 1.13 -6.67 20.06
N ALA A 141 1.63 -6.86 18.84
CA ALA A 141 2.58 -7.91 18.49
C ALA A 141 3.92 -7.79 19.25
N GLU A 142 4.31 -6.58 19.68
CA GLU A 142 5.49 -6.38 20.53
C GLU A 142 5.33 -6.94 21.95
N LYS A 143 4.10 -7.07 22.44
CA LYS A 143 3.79 -7.65 23.75
C LYS A 143 3.63 -9.17 23.70
N GLN A 144 3.55 -9.75 22.50
CA GLN A 144 3.33 -11.18 22.32
C GLN A 144 4.63 -11.99 22.23
N ILE A 145 4.54 -13.25 22.68
CA ILE A 145 5.63 -14.22 22.64
C ILE A 145 5.26 -15.33 21.65
N GLY A 146 6.21 -15.78 20.83
CA GLY A 146 6.00 -16.91 19.90
C GLY A 146 5.47 -16.48 18.52
N CYS A 147 4.59 -17.29 17.93
CA CYS A 147 4.20 -17.15 16.52
C CYS A 147 3.44 -15.85 16.24
N GLU A 148 2.65 -15.34 17.18
CA GLU A 148 1.92 -14.06 17.03
C GLU A 148 2.85 -12.86 16.78
N LYS A 149 4.13 -12.96 17.19
CA LYS A 149 5.15 -11.95 16.86
C LYS A 149 5.41 -11.85 15.35
N ASN A 150 5.10 -12.88 14.56
CA ASN A 150 5.28 -12.85 13.11
C ASN A 150 4.39 -11.79 12.43
N MET A 151 3.25 -11.44 13.05
CA MET A 151 2.37 -10.35 12.59
C MET A 151 3.08 -9.00 12.59
N LYS A 152 4.09 -8.79 13.46
CA LYS A 152 4.93 -7.58 13.47
C LYS A 152 5.52 -7.27 12.10
N TYR A 153 6.00 -8.28 11.38
CA TYR A 153 6.58 -8.08 10.05
C TYR A 153 5.55 -7.58 9.04
N PHE A 154 4.32 -8.09 9.11
CA PHE A 154 3.23 -7.65 8.25
C PHE A 154 2.85 -6.20 8.52
N HIS A 155 2.67 -5.81 9.79
CA HIS A 155 2.37 -4.41 10.14
C HIS A 155 3.50 -3.45 9.76
N ILE A 156 4.76 -3.84 9.92
CA ILE A 156 5.91 -3.02 9.49
C ILE A 156 5.89 -2.81 7.97
N VAL A 157 5.74 -3.88 7.18
CA VAL A 157 5.70 -3.76 5.71
C VAL A 157 4.54 -2.86 5.26
N VAL A 158 3.37 -2.98 5.89
CA VAL A 158 2.23 -2.11 5.57
C VAL A 158 2.50 -0.65 5.99
N LEU A 159 3.17 -0.39 7.11
CA LEU A 159 3.55 0.98 7.49
C LEU A 159 4.60 1.56 6.53
N CYS A 160 5.58 0.76 6.10
CA CYS A 160 6.54 1.17 5.08
C CYS A 160 5.86 1.48 3.75
N TYR A 161 4.86 0.68 3.37
CA TYR A 161 4.03 0.94 2.19
C TYR A 161 3.33 2.31 2.30
N VAL A 162 2.62 2.59 3.41
CA VAL A 162 1.95 3.89 3.59
C VAL A 162 2.94 5.06 3.65
N ALA A 163 4.09 4.89 4.31
CA ALA A 163 5.12 5.91 4.38
C ALA A 163 5.73 6.21 3.00
N ALA A 164 5.97 5.18 2.19
CA ALA A 164 6.46 5.33 0.82
C ALA A 164 5.43 6.04 -0.07
N GLU A 165 4.14 5.71 0.06
CA GLU A 165 3.04 6.40 -0.61
C GLU A 165 3.00 7.89 -0.25
N TYR A 166 2.97 8.23 1.04
CA TYR A 166 2.99 9.64 1.45
C TYR A 166 4.24 10.37 0.97
N ALA A 167 5.41 9.74 1.05
CA ALA A 167 6.64 10.34 0.57
C ALA A 167 6.59 10.62 -0.93
N LEU A 168 6.09 9.67 -1.73
CA LEU A 168 5.93 9.80 -3.18
C LEU A 168 4.96 10.93 -3.54
N TRP A 169 3.85 11.05 -2.82
CA TRP A 169 2.89 12.14 -3.01
C TRP A 169 3.49 13.51 -2.65
N ILE A 170 4.20 13.62 -1.51
CA ILE A 170 4.90 14.85 -1.11
C ILE A 170 5.95 15.24 -2.15
N SER A 171 6.80 14.30 -2.57
CA SER A 171 7.85 14.59 -3.54
C SER A 171 7.27 14.91 -4.92
N GLY A 172 6.10 14.38 -5.27
CA GLY A 172 5.34 14.76 -6.47
C GLY A 172 4.91 16.23 -6.46
N CYS A 173 4.57 16.79 -5.29
CA CYS A 173 4.22 18.20 -5.14
C CYS A 173 5.43 19.14 -5.29
N PHE A 174 6.61 18.77 -4.78
CA PHE A 174 7.79 19.65 -4.70
C PHE A 174 8.81 19.46 -5.83
N TRP A 175 8.97 18.24 -6.37
CA TRP A 175 10.03 17.91 -7.35
C TRP A 175 9.45 17.33 -8.64
N GLN A 176 9.15 18.21 -9.60
CA GLN A 176 8.64 17.82 -10.93
C GLN A 176 9.75 17.48 -11.95
N ASN A 177 11.04 17.57 -11.59
CA ASN A 177 12.15 17.37 -12.52
C ASN A 177 12.51 15.87 -12.72
N ASN A 178 12.60 15.41 -13.96
CA ASN A 178 12.89 14.02 -14.33
C ASN A 178 14.39 13.63 -14.23
N SER A 179 15.03 13.79 -13.06
CA SER A 179 16.45 13.44 -12.82
C SER A 179 16.62 12.28 -11.82
N PHE A 180 17.73 11.53 -11.89
CA PHE A 180 18.03 10.41 -10.95
C PHE A 180 18.20 10.86 -9.49
N LEU A 181 18.48 12.15 -9.31
CA LEU A 181 18.51 12.82 -8.02
C LEU A 181 17.11 13.19 -7.51
N ASN A 182 16.04 12.94 -8.28
CA ASN A 182 14.68 13.22 -7.85
C ASN A 182 14.27 12.19 -6.77
N PRO A 183 13.87 12.65 -5.57
CA PRO A 183 13.37 11.77 -4.52
C PRO A 183 12.22 10.84 -4.96
N ASN A 184 11.38 11.27 -5.91
CA ASN A 184 10.29 10.46 -6.48
C ASN A 184 10.76 9.08 -6.95
N PHE A 185 11.93 9.02 -7.59
CA PHE A 185 12.46 7.77 -8.13
C PHE A 185 12.74 6.75 -7.01
N TRP A 186 13.31 7.19 -5.91
CA TRP A 186 13.69 6.35 -4.79
C TRP A 186 12.48 5.93 -3.95
N PHE A 187 11.50 6.81 -3.77
CA PHE A 187 10.25 6.46 -3.09
C PHE A 187 9.41 5.46 -3.89
N ASP A 188 9.42 5.55 -5.21
CA ASP A 188 8.77 4.56 -6.08
C ASP A 188 9.43 3.17 -5.99
N ILE A 189 10.76 3.12 -5.97
CA ILE A 189 11.50 1.87 -5.71
C ILE A 189 11.15 1.32 -4.33
N LEU A 190 11.13 2.17 -3.30
CA LEU A 190 10.76 1.75 -1.95
C LEU A 190 9.34 1.18 -1.90
N LEU A 191 8.39 1.82 -2.60
CA LEU A 191 7.01 1.37 -2.73
C LEU A 191 6.94 0.00 -3.42
N THR A 192 7.67 -0.15 -4.53
CA THR A 192 7.83 -1.41 -5.26
C THR A 192 8.40 -2.52 -4.38
N CYS A 193 9.42 -2.22 -3.57
CA CYS A 193 9.94 -3.14 -2.58
C CYS A 193 8.85 -3.53 -1.57
N CYS A 194 8.10 -2.58 -1.01
CA CYS A 194 7.02 -2.88 -0.06
C CYS A 194 5.97 -3.83 -0.65
N ILE A 195 5.59 -3.60 -1.91
CA ILE A 195 4.67 -4.46 -2.67
C ILE A 195 5.21 -5.90 -2.77
N LEU A 196 6.50 -6.08 -3.08
CA LEU A 196 7.14 -7.40 -3.14
C LEU A 196 7.24 -8.06 -1.75
N TRP A 197 7.54 -7.28 -0.70
CA TRP A 197 7.69 -7.77 0.67
C TRP A 197 6.36 -8.11 1.35
N LEU A 198 5.23 -7.60 0.83
CA LEU A 198 3.91 -7.91 1.37
C LEU A 198 3.57 -9.41 1.29
N LEU A 199 3.97 -10.09 0.22
CA LEU A 199 3.76 -11.53 0.04
C LEU A 199 4.48 -12.40 1.09
N PRO A 200 5.81 -12.29 1.30
CA PRO A 200 6.49 -13.06 2.36
C PRO A 200 6.02 -12.64 3.76
N ALA A 201 5.67 -11.37 3.97
CA ALA A 201 5.14 -10.91 5.26
C ALA A 201 3.77 -11.54 5.56
N THR A 202 2.87 -11.57 4.58
CA THR A 202 1.55 -12.23 4.69
C THR A 202 1.72 -13.73 4.90
N ARG A 203 2.70 -14.36 4.24
CA ARG A 203 2.98 -15.78 4.47
C ARG A 203 3.35 -16.08 5.92
N ARG A 204 4.17 -15.22 6.55
CA ARG A 204 4.54 -15.38 7.96
C ARG A 204 3.35 -15.16 8.89
N ALA A 205 2.50 -14.18 8.58
CA ALA A 205 1.26 -13.89 9.30
C ALA A 205 0.20 -14.99 9.22
N VAL A 206 0.18 -15.80 8.15
CA VAL A 206 -0.78 -16.93 8.01
C VAL A 206 -0.27 -18.22 8.67
N VAL A 207 0.99 -18.27 9.08
CA VAL A 207 1.57 -19.43 9.77
C VAL A 207 1.51 -19.26 11.30
N SER A 208 1.28 -18.04 11.79
CA SER A 208 1.04 -17.74 13.20
C SER A 208 -0.37 -18.08 13.64
#